data_AF-A0A7S4VL21-F1
#
_entry.id   AF-A0A7S4VL21-F1
#
_cell.length_a   1.000
_cell.length_b   1.000
_cell.length_c   1.000
_cell.angle_alpha   90.00
_cell.angle_beta   90.00
_cell.angle_gamma   90.00
#
_symmetry.space_group_name_H-M   'P 1'
#
loop_
_entity.id
_entity.type
_entity.pdbx_description
1 polymer ?
#
loop_
_entity_poly.entity_id
_entity_poly.type
_entity_poly.pdbx_seq_one_letter_code
_entity_poly.pdbx_strand_id
1 'polypeptide(L)'
;APDPDMFNSSTSVTIYDSLGNSHTQSLYFVKTATENEWEVHSLIDGVTQGSASTLTFDSTGQIPTADLPLEVDISGWTPLDSAGNTNGAAAQDFTLDLSTLTQFGNEFSVSAIDQDGFTTGQLRGVE
;
A
#
# COMPACT_ATOMS: atom_id res chain seq x y z
N ALA A 1 13.06 5.64 -7.52
CA ALA A 1 12.78 5.67 -6.07
C ALA A 1 12.82 7.12 -5.61
N PRO A 2 11.90 7.55 -4.74
CA PRO A 2 11.95 8.88 -4.13
C PRO A 2 13.20 9.04 -3.26
N ASP A 3 13.63 10.28 -3.07
CA ASP A 3 14.79 10.62 -2.24
C ASP A 3 14.51 10.25 -0.77
N PRO A 4 15.44 9.58 -0.05
CA PRO A 4 15.25 9.18 1.35
C PRO A 4 14.90 10.34 2.30
N ASP A 5 15.21 11.58 1.94
CA ASP A 5 14.82 12.76 2.74
C ASP A 5 13.34 13.15 2.57
N MET A 6 12.61 12.52 1.62
CA MET A 6 11.21 12.84 1.31
C MET A 6 10.18 12.02 2.11
N PHE A 7 10.62 11.04 2.90
CA PHE A 7 9.73 10.20 3.69
C PHE A 7 10.34 9.85 5.04
N ASN A 8 9.49 9.72 6.05
CA ASN A 8 9.91 9.37 7.41
C ASN A 8 9.94 7.86 7.62
N SER A 9 9.09 7.12 6.91
CA SER A 9 9.05 5.66 6.96
C SER A 9 8.50 5.12 5.65
N SER A 10 8.84 3.88 5.32
CA SER A 10 8.33 3.22 4.13
C SER A 10 8.17 1.72 4.38
N THR A 11 7.13 1.13 3.80
CA THR A 11 6.95 -0.33 3.73
C THR A 11 6.65 -0.75 2.31
N SER A 12 6.90 -2.02 1.99
CA SER A 12 6.59 -2.59 0.68
C SER A 12 5.90 -3.93 0.83
N VAL A 13 4.85 -4.14 0.04
CA VAL A 13 4.14 -5.42 -0.11
C VAL A 13 4.21 -5.89 -1.56
N THR A 14 4.33 -7.20 -1.74
CA THR A 14 4.16 -7.82 -3.06
C THR A 14 2.68 -8.05 -3.31
N ILE A 15 2.16 -7.48 -4.39
CA ILE A 15 0.80 -7.70 -4.89
C ILE A 15 0.85 -8.45 -6.22
N TYR A 16 -0.27 -8.98 -6.68
CA TYR A 16 -0.35 -9.74 -7.94
C TYR A 16 -1.32 -9.11 -8.93
N ASP A 17 -0.96 -9.15 -10.21
CA ASP A 17 -1.89 -8.78 -11.27
C ASP A 17 -2.86 -9.92 -11.61
N SER A 18 -3.86 -9.62 -12.45
CA SER A 18 -4.84 -10.61 -12.94
C SER A 18 -4.24 -11.74 -13.78
N LEU A 19 -2.98 -11.63 -14.22
CA LEU A 19 -2.24 -12.69 -14.92
C LEU A 19 -1.35 -13.51 -13.96
N GLY A 20 -1.23 -13.10 -12.70
CA GLY A 20 -0.40 -13.71 -11.67
C GLY A 20 1.04 -13.20 -11.63
N ASN A 21 1.37 -12.11 -12.33
CA ASN A 21 2.67 -11.45 -12.20
C ASN A 21 2.74 -10.69 -10.88
N SER A 22 3.91 -10.72 -10.24
CA SER A 22 4.14 -9.98 -9.00
C SER A 22 4.52 -8.53 -9.29
N HIS A 23 3.94 -7.61 -8.52
CA HIS A 23 4.22 -6.18 -8.52
C HIS A 23 4.60 -5.74 -7.10
N THR A 24 5.44 -4.72 -6.99
CA THR A 24 5.83 -4.18 -5.67
C THR A 24 5.05 -2.92 -5.38
N GLN A 25 4.17 -2.98 -4.38
CA GLN A 25 3.51 -1.80 -3.84
C GLN A 25 4.32 -1.24 -2.67
N SER A 26 4.78 -0.01 -2.80
CA SER A 26 5.50 0.74 -1.77
C SER A 26 4.60 1.81 -1.18
N LEU A 27 4.53 1.84 0.15
CA LEU A 27 3.86 2.89 0.93
C LEU A 27 4.92 3.77 1.57
N TYR A 28 4.79 5.08 1.41
CA TYR A 28 5.67 6.09 2.00
C TYR A 28 4.86 6.94 2.98
N PHE A 29 5.35 7.05 4.20
CA PHE A 29 4.76 7.82 5.28
C PHE A 29 5.57 9.09 5.49
N VAL A 30 4.91 10.24 5.37
CA VAL A 30 5.51 11.56 5.51
C VAL A 30 4.83 12.26 6.69
N LYS A 31 5.58 12.70 7.69
CA LYS A 31 5.02 13.50 8.79
C LYS A 31 4.60 14.87 8.25
N THR A 32 3.41 15.33 8.61
CA THR A 32 2.99 16.69 8.28
C THR A 32 3.49 17.68 9.33
N ALA A 33 3.19 18.96 9.15
CA ALA A 33 3.45 19.98 10.17
C ALA A 33 2.49 19.87 11.37
N THR A 34 1.39 19.13 11.23
CA THR A 34 0.42 18.87 12.30
C THR A 34 0.91 17.70 13.16
N GLU A 35 0.83 17.84 14.49
CA GLU A 35 1.22 16.77 15.40
C GLU A 35 0.30 15.55 15.24
N ASN A 36 0.86 14.35 15.25
CA ASN A 36 0.15 13.07 15.09
C ASN A 36 -0.56 12.89 13.73
N GLU A 37 -0.17 13.65 12.71
CA GLU A 37 -0.70 13.55 11.37
C GLU A 37 0.40 13.15 10.38
N TRP A 38 0.04 12.26 9.46
CA TRP A 38 0.90 11.72 8.44
C TRP A 38 0.21 11.70 7.09
N GLU A 39 0.98 11.85 6.02
CA GLU A 39 0.55 11.60 4.65
C GLU A 39 1.10 10.25 4.19
N VAL A 40 0.23 9.43 3.62
CA VAL A 40 0.56 8.12 3.06
C VAL A 40 0.49 8.19 1.54
N HIS A 41 1.60 7.92 0.88
CA HIS A 41 1.69 7.81 -0.57
C HIS A 41 1.85 6.35 -0.97
N SER A 42 1.02 5.90 -1.91
CA SER A 42 1.09 4.55 -2.49
C SER A 42 1.73 4.63 -3.87
N LEU A 43 2.75 3.81 -4.12
CA LEU A 43 3.37 3.62 -5.42
C LEU A 43 3.34 2.13 -5.77
N ILE A 44 3.01 1.78 -7.00
CA ILE A 44 3.14 0.41 -7.51
C ILE A 44 4.18 0.44 -8.62
N ASP A 45 5.23 -0.37 -8.47
CA ASP A 45 6.41 -0.40 -9.36
C ASP A 45 7.03 0.99 -9.61
N GLY A 46 6.95 1.86 -8.60
CA GLY A 46 7.45 3.23 -8.67
C GLY A 46 6.50 4.23 -9.31
N VAL A 47 5.28 3.84 -9.70
CA VAL A 47 4.23 4.73 -10.20
C VAL A 47 3.24 5.07 -9.11
N THR A 48 3.07 6.37 -8.83
CA THR A 48 2.11 6.87 -7.85
C THR A 48 0.69 6.47 -8.17
N GLN A 49 0.00 5.92 -7.17
CA GLN A 49 -1.40 5.54 -7.24
C GLN A 49 -2.23 6.56 -6.44
N GLY A 50 -3.18 7.20 -7.11
CA GLY A 50 -4.08 8.16 -6.48
C GLY A 50 -3.37 9.38 -5.87
N SER A 51 -4.08 10.04 -4.96
CA SER A 51 -3.54 11.13 -4.13
C SER A 51 -3.09 10.59 -2.77
N ALA A 52 -2.28 11.37 -2.05
CA ALA A 52 -1.89 11.02 -0.69
C ALA A 52 -3.12 10.90 0.21
N SER A 53 -3.11 9.92 1.12
CA SER A 53 -4.14 9.75 2.14
C SER A 53 -3.64 10.31 3.47
N THR A 54 -4.47 11.08 4.17
CA THR A 54 -4.14 11.62 5.49
C THR A 54 -4.46 10.59 6.57
N LEU A 55 -3.50 10.39 7.46
CA LEU A 55 -3.52 9.45 8.58
C LEU A 55 -3.38 10.26 9.88
N THR A 56 -4.41 10.25 10.71
CA THR A 56 -4.43 10.92 12.02
C THR A 56 -4.38 9.90 13.14
N PHE A 57 -3.52 10.15 14.13
CA PHE A 57 -3.47 9.36 15.36
C PHE A 57 -3.99 10.18 16.54
N ASP A 58 -4.68 9.51 17.46
CA ASP A 58 -5.09 10.10 18.72
C ASP A 58 -3.93 10.25 19.72
N SER A 59 -4.20 10.82 20.89
CA SER A 59 -3.22 11.00 21.95
C SER A 59 -2.66 9.69 22.52
N THR A 60 -3.25 8.55 22.20
CA THR A 60 -2.80 7.22 22.59
C THR A 60 -1.98 6.51 21.49
N GLY A 61 -1.81 7.16 20.33
CA GLY A 61 -1.08 6.63 19.19
C GLY A 61 -1.87 5.64 18.35
N GLN A 62 -3.19 5.59 18.50
CA GLN A 62 -4.09 4.75 17.71
C GLN A 62 -4.86 5.58 16.69
N ILE A 63 -5.39 4.95 15.65
CA ILE A 63 -6.35 5.60 14.76
C ILE A 63 -7.63 5.91 15.55
N PRO A 64 -8.12 7.16 15.54
CA PRO A 64 -9.36 7.50 16.20
C PRO A 64 -10.49 6.59 15.70
N THR A 65 -11.31 6.07 16.62
CA THR A 65 -12.45 5.20 16.25
C THR A 65 -13.45 5.85 15.29
N ALA A 66 -13.48 7.19 15.21
CA ALA A 66 -14.29 7.94 14.25
C ALA A 66 -13.77 7.87 12.81
N ASP A 67 -12.48 7.59 12.65
CA ASP A 67 -11.76 7.51 11.37
C ASP A 67 -11.63 6.05 10.88
N LEU A 68 -12.29 5.10 11.58
CA LEU A 68 -12.32 3.69 11.22
C LEU A 68 -13.58 3.32 10.41
N PRO A 69 -13.47 2.43 9.40
CA PRO A 69 -12.23 1.82 8.92
C PRO A 69 -11.40 2.84 8.13
N LEU A 70 -10.07 2.77 8.29
CA LEU A 70 -9.16 3.59 7.52
C LEU A 70 -8.72 2.80 6.28
N GLU A 71 -9.45 3.02 5.20
CA GLU A 71 -9.27 2.34 3.93
C GLU A 71 -8.73 3.30 2.87
N VAL A 72 -7.69 2.86 2.15
CA VAL A 72 -7.17 3.56 0.97
C VAL A 72 -7.56 2.79 -0.26
N ASP A 73 -8.51 3.34 -1.03
CA ASP A 73 -8.97 2.74 -2.26
C ASP A 73 -8.00 3.02 -3.41
N ILE A 74 -7.48 1.95 -3.99
CA ILE A 74 -6.73 1.99 -5.24
C ILE A 74 -7.68 1.57 -6.36
N SER A 75 -8.17 2.57 -7.11
CA SER A 75 -9.05 2.35 -8.25
C SER A 75 -8.30 2.46 -9.57
N GLY A 76 -8.56 1.52 -10.48
CA GLY A 76 -8.10 1.55 -11.86
C GLY A 76 -6.61 1.27 -12.01
N TRP A 77 -6.00 0.52 -11.09
CA TRP A 77 -4.59 0.15 -11.22
C TRP A 77 -4.42 -0.72 -12.47
N THR A 78 -3.67 -0.20 -13.45
CA THR A 78 -3.26 -0.93 -14.65
C THR A 78 -1.79 -1.35 -14.51
N PRO A 79 -1.52 -2.66 -14.38
CA PRO A 79 -0.15 -3.17 -14.22
C PRO A 79 0.73 -2.86 -15.44
N LEU A 80 1.99 -2.48 -15.16
CA LEU A 80 2.96 -2.11 -16.19
C LEU A 80 4.06 -3.17 -16.33
N ASP A 81 4.68 -3.24 -17.50
CA ASP A 81 5.88 -4.02 -17.78
C ASP A 81 7.15 -3.25 -17.37
N SER A 82 8.31 -3.89 -17.51
CA SER A 82 9.61 -3.27 -17.19
C SER A 82 9.95 -2.05 -18.05
N ALA A 83 9.24 -1.83 -19.16
CA ALA A 83 9.39 -0.67 -20.04
C ALA A 83 8.35 0.43 -19.76
N GLY A 84 7.47 0.23 -18.75
CA GLY A 84 6.44 1.19 -18.37
C GLY A 84 5.18 1.14 -19.24
N ASN A 85 5.01 0.13 -20.08
CA ASN A 85 3.78 -0.07 -20.87
C ASN A 85 2.81 -0.99 -20.14
N THR A 86 1.52 -0.95 -20.47
CA THR A 86 0.55 -1.90 -19.91
C THR A 86 0.95 -3.33 -20.27
N ASN A 87 1.05 -4.21 -19.27
CA ASN A 87 1.51 -5.58 -19.45
C ASN A 87 0.43 -6.53 -20.03
N GLY A 88 -0.77 -6.01 -20.30
CA GLY A 88 -1.92 -6.76 -20.82
C GLY A 88 -2.84 -7.36 -19.75
N ALA A 89 -2.51 -7.22 -18.47
CA ALA A 89 -3.42 -7.54 -17.37
C ALA A 89 -4.62 -6.57 -17.35
N ALA A 90 -5.76 -7.06 -16.88
CA ALA A 90 -6.93 -6.23 -16.65
C ALA A 90 -6.65 -5.20 -15.54
N ALA A 91 -7.29 -4.03 -15.64
CA ALA A 91 -7.29 -3.05 -14.55
C ALA A 91 -7.93 -3.65 -13.30
N GLN A 92 -7.37 -3.35 -12.13
CA GLN A 92 -7.84 -3.88 -10.86
C GLN A 92 -8.13 -2.75 -9.88
N ASP A 93 -9.19 -2.96 -9.10
CA ASP A 93 -9.55 -2.15 -7.96
C ASP A 93 -9.28 -2.97 -6.71
N PHE A 94 -8.64 -2.38 -5.70
CA PHE A 94 -8.44 -3.02 -4.41
C PHE A 94 -8.32 -1.96 -3.31
N THR A 95 -8.58 -2.40 -2.09
CA THR A 95 -8.57 -1.53 -0.91
C THR A 95 -7.43 -1.94 0.00
N LEU A 96 -6.67 -0.96 0.46
CA LEU A 96 -5.64 -1.14 1.48
C LEU A 96 -6.21 -0.72 2.84
N ASP A 97 -6.40 -1.70 3.72
CA ASP A 97 -6.83 -1.44 5.10
C ASP A 97 -5.63 -1.07 5.99
N LEU A 98 -5.63 0.16 6.48
CA LEU A 98 -4.62 0.73 7.39
C LEU A 98 -5.14 0.88 8.82
N SER A 99 -6.32 0.35 9.14
CA SER A 99 -7.00 0.49 10.43
C SER A 99 -6.21 -0.06 11.62
N THR A 100 -5.22 -0.93 11.37
CA THR A 100 -4.40 -1.57 12.41
C THR A 100 -3.07 -0.86 12.68
N LEU A 101 -2.80 0.26 11.99
CA LEU A 101 -1.59 1.04 12.22
C LEU A 101 -1.61 1.70 13.62
N THR A 102 -0.46 1.70 14.28
CA THR A 102 -0.24 2.40 15.55
C THR A 102 1.06 3.19 15.50
N GLN A 103 1.09 4.39 16.07
CA GLN A 103 2.33 5.10 16.36
C GLN A 103 2.71 4.94 17.83
N PHE A 104 3.67 4.06 18.13
CA PHE A 104 4.34 4.06 19.42
C PHE A 104 5.77 4.59 19.22
N GLY A 105 6.33 5.24 20.24
CA GLY A 105 7.61 5.95 20.17
C GLY A 105 8.87 5.10 19.96
N ASN A 106 8.77 3.90 19.37
CA ASN A 106 9.88 3.06 18.95
C ASN A 106 9.86 2.86 17.42
N GLU A 107 10.98 2.36 16.88
CA GLU A 107 11.23 2.14 15.45
C GLU A 107 9.99 1.62 14.69
N PHE A 108 9.69 2.27 13.55
CA PHE A 108 8.61 1.90 12.64
C PHE A 108 8.67 0.40 12.36
N SER A 109 7.62 -0.33 12.72
CA SER A 109 7.52 -1.76 12.54
C SER A 109 6.23 -2.10 11.82
N VAL A 110 6.35 -2.83 10.72
CA VAL A 110 5.22 -3.34 9.94
C VAL A 110 4.80 -4.64 10.60
N SER A 111 3.72 -4.60 11.39
CA SER A 111 3.34 -5.74 12.23
C SER A 111 2.64 -6.87 11.46
N ALA A 112 1.99 -6.57 10.34
CA ALA A 112 1.34 -7.56 9.48
C ALA A 112 1.16 -7.00 8.07
N ILE A 113 1.42 -7.85 7.07
CA ILE A 113 1.05 -7.62 5.69
C ILE A 113 0.26 -8.88 5.30
N ASP A 114 -1.06 -8.76 5.26
CA ASP A 114 -1.92 -9.79 4.69
C ASP A 114 -2.30 -9.39 3.28
N GLN A 115 -2.07 -10.30 2.34
CA GLN A 115 -2.40 -10.14 0.93
C GLN A 115 -3.18 -11.40 0.52
N ASP A 116 -4.30 -11.23 -0.18
CA ASP A 116 -5.19 -12.31 -0.64
C ASP A 116 -5.09 -12.56 -2.15
N GLY A 117 -4.17 -11.87 -2.84
CA GLY A 117 -3.75 -12.13 -4.20
C GLY A 117 -3.02 -13.47 -4.34
N PHE A 118 -3.57 -14.35 -5.16
CA PHE A 118 -2.94 -15.61 -5.52
C PHE A 118 -2.43 -15.54 -6.95
N THR A 119 -1.24 -16.11 -7.21
CA THR A 119 -0.82 -16.42 -8.58
C THR A 119 -1.85 -17.37 -9.20
N THR A 120 -1.99 -17.36 -10.53
CA THR A 120 -2.78 -18.40 -11.21
C THR A 120 -2.21 -19.78 -10.86
N GLY A 121 -2.90 -20.50 -9.97
CA GLY A 121 -2.58 -21.86 -9.61
C GLY A 121 -2.77 -22.76 -10.82
N GLN A 122 -1.69 -23.36 -11.33
CA GLN A 122 -1.83 -24.49 -12.24
C GLN A 122 -2.53 -25.61 -11.48
N LEU A 123 -3.73 -25.95 -11.91
CA LEU A 123 -4.46 -27.14 -11.52
C LEU A 123 -3.69 -28.35 -12.08
N ARG A 124 -2.66 -28.81 -11.37
CA ARG A 124 -2.08 -30.14 -11.62
C ARG A 124 -2.94 -31.16 -10.89
N GLY A 125 -3.87 -31.75 -11.63
CA GLY A 125 -4.63 -32.91 -11.17
C GLY A 125 -5.73 -33.31 -12.14
N VAL A 126 -5.39 -34.12 -13.14
CA VAL A 126 -6.26 -35.18 -13.65
C VAL A 126 -5.39 -36.33 -14.17
N GLU A 127 -5.49 -37.43 -13.43
CA GLU A 127 -5.01 -38.83 -13.60
C GLU A 127 -3.50 -39.12 -13.79
#